data_AF-A0A949Q9Z5-F1
#
_entry.id   AF-A0A949Q9Z5-F1
#
_cell.length_a   1.000
_cell.length_b   1.000
_cell.length_c   1.000
_cell.angle_alpha   90.00
_cell.angle_beta   90.00
_cell.angle_gamma   90.00
#
_symmetry.space_group_name_H-M   'P 1'
#
loop_
_entity.id
_entity.type
_entity.pdbx_description
1 polymer ?
#
loop_
_entity_poly.entity_id
_entity_poly.type
_entity_poly.pdbx_seq_one_letter_code
_entity_poly.pdbx_strand_id
1 'polypeptide(L)'
;MQAGIRGKGGQMLNFAELEVLPGTICLHASGHLESGERVVVSFGPEHGALEQRQVEHALREAGELFPLPKMIVFCAFAFDPEAAQSEILRRRKAA
;
A
#
# COMPACT_ATOMS: atom_id res chain seq x y z
N MET A 1 0.80 -18.95 8.84
CA MET A 1 0.60 -17.49 8.82
C MET A 1 0.10 -17.13 7.42
N GLN A 2 -1.11 -16.60 7.27
CA GLN A 2 -1.63 -16.15 5.97
C GLN A 2 -1.17 -14.71 5.73
N ALA A 3 -0.01 -14.53 5.09
CA ALA A 3 0.46 -13.21 4.66
C ALA A 3 -0.13 -12.91 3.28
N GLY A 4 -1.22 -12.15 3.23
CA GLY A 4 -1.83 -11.75 1.97
C GLY A 4 -2.68 -10.48 2.05
N ILE A 5 -2.74 -9.75 0.93
CA ILE A 5 -3.57 -8.55 0.78
C ILE A 5 -4.93 -8.97 0.22
N ARG A 6 -6.00 -8.56 0.91
CA ARG A 6 -7.37 -8.74 0.42
C ARG A 6 -7.77 -7.56 -0.47
N GLY A 7 -7.92 -7.83 -1.76
CA GLY A 7 -8.40 -6.87 -2.74
C GLY A 7 -9.92 -6.74 -2.80
N LYS A 8 -10.39 -5.82 -3.65
CA LYS A 8 -11.82 -5.62 -3.93
C LYS A 8 -12.40 -6.87 -4.62
N GLY A 9 -13.56 -7.34 -4.17
CA GLY A 9 -14.21 -8.53 -4.74
C GLY A 9 -13.73 -9.88 -4.19
N GLY A 10 -13.00 -9.89 -3.07
CA GLY A 10 -12.56 -11.14 -2.42
C GLY A 10 -11.27 -11.73 -2.99
N GLN A 11 -10.57 -10.99 -3.86
CA GLN A 11 -9.24 -11.37 -4.33
C GLN A 11 -8.26 -11.43 -3.15
N MET A 12 -7.45 -12.48 -3.09
CA MET A 12 -6.38 -12.65 -2.11
C MET A 12 -5.05 -12.66 -2.85
N LEU A 13 -4.21 -11.66 -2.58
CA LEU A 13 -2.84 -11.58 -3.07
C LEU A 13 -1.94 -12.18 -2.00
N ASN A 14 -1.50 -13.42 -2.18
CA ASN A 14 -0.60 -14.08 -1.26
C ASN A 14 0.85 -13.78 -1.64
N PHE A 15 1.65 -13.40 -0.66
CA PHE A 15 3.09 -13.23 -0.85
C PHE A 15 3.78 -14.60 -0.70
N ALA A 16 4.56 -14.97 -1.71
CA ALA A 16 5.44 -16.14 -1.63
C ALA A 16 6.70 -15.80 -0.82
N GLU A 17 7.27 -14.62 -1.06
CA GLU A 17 8.44 -14.10 -0.37
C GLU A 17 8.37 -12.58 -0.29
N LEU A 18 8.94 -12.02 0.77
CA LEU A 18 9.08 -10.59 0.96
C LEU A 18 10.38 -10.32 1.73
N GLU A 19 11.24 -9.50 1.15
CA GLU A 19 12.54 -9.12 1.72
C GLU A 19 12.64 -7.61 1.83
N VAL A 20 13.42 -7.13 2.80
CA VAL A 20 13.69 -5.70 2.97
C VAL A 20 14.56 -5.24 1.79
N LEU A 21 14.18 -4.13 1.18
CA LEU A 21 14.89 -3.56 0.05
C LEU A 21 15.74 -2.36 0.53
N PRO A 22 17.07 -2.53 0.70
CA PRO A 22 17.94 -1.42 1.04
C PRO A 22 18.28 -0.57 -0.20
N GLY A 23 18.53 0.72 0.03
CA GLY A 23 19.01 1.63 -1.01
C GLY A 23 17.94 2.46 -1.71
N THR A 24 16.66 2.23 -1.39
CA THR A 24 15.53 3.04 -1.82
C THR A 24 15.00 3.87 -0.64
N ILE A 25 14.53 5.08 -0.92
CA ILE A 25 14.03 5.99 0.11
C ILE A 25 12.53 5.74 0.33
N CYS A 26 11.80 5.50 -0.76
CA CYS A 26 10.36 5.33 -0.72
C CYS A 26 9.95 3.84 -0.76
N LEU A 27 10.74 2.98 -1.39
CA LEU A 27 10.51 1.53 -1.35
C LEU A 27 11.24 0.92 -0.15
N HIS A 28 10.58 0.00 0.55
CA HIS A 28 11.07 -0.57 1.80
C HIS A 28 11.20 -2.08 1.74
N ALA A 29 10.34 -2.74 0.95
CA ALA A 29 10.42 -4.17 0.74
C ALA A 29 10.15 -4.54 -0.72
N SER A 30 10.71 -5.66 -1.14
CA SER A 30 10.49 -6.27 -2.45
C SER A 30 10.23 -7.74 -2.26
N GLY A 31 9.39 -8.33 -3.10
CA GLY A 31 9.08 -9.74 -3.02
C GLY A 31 8.36 -10.25 -4.25
N HIS A 32 7.86 -11.47 -4.15
CA HIS A 32 7.07 -12.11 -5.19
C HIS A 32 5.76 -12.63 -4.62
N LEU A 33 4.70 -12.53 -5.42
CA LEU A 33 3.44 -13.19 -5.14
C LEU A 33 3.54 -14.69 -5.45
N GLU A 34 2.62 -15.50 -4.90
CA GLU A 34 2.50 -16.92 -5.28
C GLU A 34 2.23 -17.11 -6.78
N SER A 35 1.72 -16.08 -7.47
CA SER A 35 1.57 -16.06 -8.93
C SER A 35 2.88 -15.86 -9.71
N GLY A 36 4.00 -15.61 -9.02
CA GLY A 36 5.31 -15.33 -9.62
C GLY A 36 5.52 -13.85 -10.00
N GLU A 37 4.59 -12.97 -9.67
CA GLU A 37 4.69 -11.55 -10.01
C GLU A 37 5.49 -10.77 -8.95
N ARG A 38 6.45 -9.95 -9.40
CA ARG A 38 7.23 -9.10 -8.50
C ARG A 38 6.38 -7.96 -7.96
N VAL A 39 6.42 -7.79 -6.65
CA VAL A 39 5.74 -6.75 -5.90
C VAL A 39 6.73 -6.00 -5.04
N VAL A 40 6.54 -4.68 -4.92
CA VAL A 40 7.31 -3.85 -4.00
C VAL A 40 6.36 -3.14 -3.03
N VAL A 41 6.83 -2.90 -1.81
CA VAL A 41 6.06 -2.30 -0.74
C VAL A 41 6.73 -0.99 -0.33
N SER A 42 5.91 0.06 -0.26
CA SER A 42 6.27 1.38 0.22
C SER A 42 5.47 1.67 1.49
N PHE A 43 6.16 1.89 2.60
CA PHE A 43 5.53 2.39 3.82
C PHE A 43 5.46 3.92 3.78
N GLY A 44 4.27 4.43 4.03
CA GLY A 44 4.00 5.86 4.19
C GLY A 44 4.51 6.40 5.53
N PRO A 45 4.36 7.71 5.76
CA PRO A 45 4.78 8.34 7.01
C PRO A 45 4.03 7.76 8.23
N GLU A 46 4.69 7.78 9.39
CA GLU A 46 4.12 7.27 10.66
C GLU A 46 2.80 7.97 11.03
N HIS A 47 2.66 9.24 10.68
CA HIS A 47 1.50 10.07 10.98
C HIS A 47 1.08 10.85 9.73
N GLY A 48 0.04 10.38 9.01
CA GLY A 48 -0.57 11.13 7.90
C GLY A 48 -0.83 10.30 6.64
N ALA A 49 -1.53 10.93 5.70
CA ALA A 49 -1.79 10.36 4.39
C ALA A 49 -0.52 10.39 3.52
N LEU A 50 -0.46 9.50 2.52
CA LEU A 50 0.58 9.51 1.51
C LEU A 50 0.54 10.80 0.69
N GLU A 51 1.67 11.50 0.65
CA GLU A 51 1.82 12.67 -0.19
C GLU A 51 2.04 12.28 -1.66
N GLN A 52 1.50 13.08 -2.58
CA GLN A 52 1.66 12.85 -4.01
C GLN A 52 3.14 12.75 -4.45
N ARG A 53 4.01 13.58 -3.86
CA ARG A 53 5.45 13.56 -4.13
C ARG A 53 6.11 12.24 -3.74
N GLN A 54 5.71 11.67 -2.60
CA GLN A 54 6.22 10.38 -2.15
C GLN A 54 5.78 9.25 -3.09
N VAL A 55 4.54 9.29 -3.57
CA VAL A 55 4.04 8.33 -4.57
C VAL A 55 4.84 8.44 -5.87
N GLU A 56 5.09 9.66 -6.35
CA GLU A 56 5.87 9.90 -7.57
C GLU A 56 7.31 9.42 -7.44
N HIS A 57 7.96 9.67 -6.29
CA HIS A 57 9.29 9.16 -6.00
C HIS A 57 9.33 7.63 -5.92
N ALA A 58 8.35 7.00 -5.26
CA ALA A 58 8.24 5.55 -5.19
C ALA A 58 8.06 4.91 -6.58
N LEU A 59 7.25 5.53 -7.44
CA LEU A 59 7.03 5.06 -8.82
C LEU A 59 8.31 5.17 -9.65
N ARG A 60 9.06 6.25 -9.48
CA ARG A 60 10.35 6.43 -10.14
C ARG A 60 11.36 5.39 -9.68
N GLU A 61 11.52 5.22 -8.36
CA GLU A 61 12.40 4.18 -7.80
C GLU A 61 12.00 2.79 -8.29
N ALA A 62 10.70 2.48 -8.34
CA ALA A 62 10.20 1.21 -8.85
C ALA A 62 10.53 1.00 -10.34
N GLY A 63 10.54 2.07 -11.15
CA GLY A 63 10.96 2.03 -12.54
C GLY A 63 12.46 1.83 -12.75
N GLU A 64 13.27 2.17 -11.75
CA GLU A 64 14.73 1.96 -11.74
C GLU A 64 15.10 0.55 -11.25
N LEU A 65 14.16 -0.20 -10.64
CA LEU A 65 14.38 -1.57 -10.22
C LEU A 65 14.35 -2.55 -11.39
N PHE A 66 15.32 -3.48 -11.37
CA PHE A 66 15.35 -4.61 -12.28
C PHE A 66 15.36 -5.93 -11.50
N PRO A 67 14.51 -6.92 -11.86
CA PRO A 67 13.38 -6.84 -12.79
C PRO A 67 12.28 -5.83 -12.36
N LEU A 68 11.58 -5.25 -13.34
CA LEU A 68 10.52 -4.27 -13.11
C LEU A 68 9.36 -4.88 -12.29
N PRO A 69 8.94 -4.25 -11.19
CA PRO A 69 7.81 -4.72 -10.40
C PRO A 69 6.50 -4.52 -11.18
N LYS A 70 5.62 -5.53 -11.14
CA LYS A 70 4.29 -5.44 -11.73
C LYS A 70 3.29 -4.71 -10.84
N MET A 71 3.58 -4.66 -9.54
CA MET A 71 2.68 -4.09 -8.54
C MET A 71 3.48 -3.35 -7.47
N ILE A 72 2.95 -2.21 -7.04
CA ILE A 72 3.47 -1.41 -5.92
C ILE A 72 2.37 -1.31 -4.87
N VAL A 73 2.67 -1.75 -3.66
CA VAL A 73 1.78 -1.69 -2.51
C VAL A 73 2.18 -0.51 -1.66
N PHE A 74 1.24 0.40 -1.44
CA PHE A 74 1.41 1.54 -0.55
C PHE A 74 0.72 1.27 0.77
N CYS A 75 1.48 1.25 1.86
CA CYS A 75 1.00 1.07 3.21
C CYS A 75 1.09 2.40 3.96
N ALA A 76 0.01 3.17 4.00
CA ALA A 76 -0.06 4.41 4.78
C ALA A 76 -1.33 4.50 5.59
N PHE A 77 -1.32 5.36 6.60
CA PHE A 77 -2.53 5.76 7.29
C PHE A 77 -3.37 6.64 6.37
N ALA A 78 -4.40 6.05 5.76
CA ALA A 78 -5.40 6.84 5.09
C ALA A 78 -6.33 7.45 6.15
N PHE A 79 -6.54 8.77 6.10
CA PHE A 79 -7.76 9.33 6.67
C PHE A 79 -8.91 8.80 5.82
N ASP A 80 -9.75 7.97 6.41
CA ASP A 80 -10.94 7.47 5.74
C ASP A 80 -11.95 8.63 5.62
N PRO A 81 -12.24 9.16 4.42
CA PRO A 81 -13.29 10.17 4.26
C PRO A 81 -14.68 9.60 4.66
N GLU A 82 -14.84 8.28 4.69
CA GLU A 82 -16.07 7.58 5.11
C GLU A 82 -16.24 7.60 6.63
N ALA A 83 -15.14 7.64 7.41
CA ALA A 83 -15.18 7.80 8.86
C ALA A 83 -15.65 9.21 9.28
N ALA A 84 -15.31 10.24 8.50
CA ALA A 84 -15.80 11.61 8.74
C ALA A 84 -17.32 11.75 8.47
N GLN A 85 -17.89 10.93 7.58
CA GLN A 85 -19.34 10.94 7.33
C GLN A 85 -20.13 10.09 8.34
N SER A 86 -19.56 8.99 8.83
CA SER A 86 -20.16 8.11 9.85
C SER A 86 -20.55 8.87 11.12
N GLU A 87 -19.72 9.82 11.56
CA GLU A 87 -19.95 10.56 12.80
C GLU A 87 -20.90 11.76 12.64
N ILE A 88 -20.94 12.39 11.45
CA ILE A 88 -21.79 13.57 11.19
C ILE A 88 -23.25 13.18 10.89
N LEU A 89 -23.51 12.01 10.31
CA LEU A 89 -24.89 11.61 9.96
C LEU A 89 -25.71 11.07 11.16
N ARG A 90 -25.07 10.69 12.28
CA ARG A 90 -25.79 10.19 13.47
C ARG A 90 -26.42 11.27 14.35
N ARG A 91 -26.09 12.56 14.17
CA ARG A 91 -26.67 13.67 14.96
C ARG A 91 -27.95 14.30 14.39
N ARG A 92 -28.49 13.83 13.25
CA ARG A 92 -29.70 14.40 12.62
C ARG A 92 -30.98 13.58 12.72
N LYS A 93 -31.02 12.51 13.54
CA LYS A 93 -32.25 11.72 13.80
C LYS A 93 -32.57 11.61 15.30
N ALA A 94 -32.53 12.74 16.01
CA ALA A 94 -33.01 12.82 17.40
C ALA A 94 -33.61 14.20 17.71
N ALA A 95 -34.42 14.72 16.79
CA ALA A 95 -35.33 15.86 17.03
C ALA A 95 -36.68 15.54 16.38
#